data_AF-A0A182X862-F1
#
_entry.id   AF-A0A182X862-F1
#
_cell.length_a   1.000
_cell.length_b   1.000
_cell.length_c   1.000
_cell.angle_alpha   90.00
_cell.angle_beta   90.00
_cell.angle_gamma   90.00
#
_symmetry.space_group_name_H-M   'P 1'
#
loop_
_entity.id
_entity.type
_entity.pdbx_description
1 polymer ?
#
loop_
_entity_poly.entity_id
_entity_poly.type
_entity_poly.pdbx_seq_one_letter_code
_entity_poly.pdbx_strand_id
1 'polypeptide(L)'
;MVSGKTVFLGVCLLVFVVINNAPVKASPQIELMGGYDIIGICITNCAQCKKMYGAFFEGHLCAEACVQFKGKTIPDCEDLSSIAPFLNKMN
;
A
#
# COMPACT_ATOMS: atom_id res chain seq x y z
N MET A 1 29.53 36.74 31.61
CA MET A 1 28.53 37.31 30.69
C MET A 1 28.58 36.50 29.39
N VAL A 2 27.62 35.59 29.17
CA VAL A 2 27.61 34.72 27.97
C VAL A 2 27.14 35.53 26.77
N SER A 3 27.87 35.46 25.65
CA SER A 3 27.55 36.21 24.43
C SER A 3 26.28 35.67 23.78
N GLY A 4 25.40 36.56 23.30
CA GLY A 4 24.12 36.18 22.67
C GLY A 4 24.28 35.20 21.48
N LYS A 5 25.42 35.24 20.78
CA LYS A 5 25.76 34.26 19.73
C LYS A 5 25.94 32.84 20.28
N THR A 6 26.58 32.71 21.44
CA THR A 6 26.80 31.42 22.11
C THR A 6 25.48 30.85 22.61
N VAL A 7 24.56 31.70 23.09
CA VAL A 7 23.21 31.29 23.47
C VAL A 7 22.42 30.81 22.25
N PHE A 8 22.44 31.58 21.14
CA PHE A 8 21.70 31.23 19.92
C PHE A 8 22.18 29.91 19.30
N LEU A 9 23.50 29.71 19.20
CA LEU A 9 24.08 28.46 18.71
C LEU A 9 23.71 27.27 19.60
N GLY A 10 23.73 27.45 20.92
CA GLY A 10 23.30 26.42 21.86
C GLY A 10 21.83 26.03 21.70
N VAL A 11 20.94 27.01 21.53
CA VAL A 11 19.51 26.77 21.31
C VAL A 11 19.26 26.04 19.98
N CYS A 12 19.91 26.44 18.89
CA CYS A 12 19.76 25.78 17.59
C CYS A 12 20.22 24.32 17.65
N LEU A 13 21.38 24.04 18.27
CA LEU A 13 21.90 22.69 18.41
C LEU A 13 20.94 21.80 19.22
N LEU A 14 20.38 22.32 20.31
CA LEU A 14 19.39 21.60 21.12
C LEU A 14 18.13 21.27 20.31
N VAL A 15 17.60 22.23 19.55
CA VAL A 15 16.42 22.01 18.69
C VAL A 15 16.68 20.95 17.62
N PHE A 16 17.84 20.99 16.96
CA PHE A 16 18.22 19.97 15.98
C PHE A 16 18.29 18.56 16.58
N VAL A 17 18.86 18.43 17.78
CA VAL A 17 18.92 17.14 18.48
C VAL A 17 17.51 16.63 18.82
N VAL A 18 16.61 17.50 19.27
CA VAL A 18 15.23 17.13 19.61
C VAL A 18 14.44 16.69 18.38
N ILE A 19 14.56 17.38 17.24
CA ILE A 19 13.83 17.03 16.01
C ILE A 19 14.28 15.67 15.46
N ASN A 20 15.59 15.39 15.49
CA ASN A 20 16.12 14.13 14.94
C ASN A 20 15.87 12.90 15.83
N ASN A 21 15.66 13.10 17.13
CA ASN A 21 15.38 12.02 18.08
C ASN A 21 13.90 11.91 18.46
N ALA A 22 13.03 12.75 17.88
CA ALA A 22 11.61 12.65 18.11
C ALA A 22 11.09 11.35 17.47
N PRO A 23 10.37 10.49 18.21
CA PRO A 23 9.75 9.32 17.63
C PRO A 23 8.70 9.80 16.61
N VAL A 24 8.89 9.43 15.33
CA VAL A 24 7.89 9.66 14.28
C VAL A 24 6.67 8.80 14.62
N LYS A 25 5.58 9.45 15.02
CA LYS A 25 4.30 8.77 15.22
C LYS A 25 3.70 8.52 13.84
N ALA A 26 3.85 7.30 13.34
CA ALA A 26 3.09 6.86 12.18
C ALA A 26 1.60 6.89 12.56
N SER A 27 0.85 7.82 11.96
CA SER A 27 -0.60 7.83 12.02
C SER A 27 -1.11 7.01 10.83
N PRO A 28 -1.48 5.73 11.00
CA PRO A 28 -2.19 5.05 9.94
C PRO A 28 -3.53 5.78 9.75
N GLN A 29 -3.82 6.22 8.53
CA GLN A 29 -5.18 6.64 8.17
C GLN A 29 -6.09 5.41 8.18
N ILE A 30 -6.57 5.02 9.36
CA ILE A 30 -7.67 4.07 9.45
C ILE A 30 -8.92 4.85 9.05
N GLU A 31 -9.30 4.76 7.77
CA GLU A 31 -10.56 5.30 7.25
C GLU A 31 -11.73 4.56 7.90
N LEU A 32 -12.21 5.12 9.01
CA LEU A 32 -13.28 4.61 9.86
C LEU A 32 -14.69 4.83 9.24
N MET A 33 -14.77 4.85 7.91
CA MET A 33 -15.99 5.07 7.12
C MET A 33 -16.07 4.07 5.95
N GLY A 34 -15.84 2.78 6.19
CA GLY A 34 -16.23 1.72 5.26
C GLY A 34 -15.64 1.77 3.84
N GLY A 35 -14.56 2.53 3.63
CA GLY A 35 -13.75 2.45 2.42
C GLY A 35 -12.72 1.34 2.63
N TYR A 36 -13.09 0.09 2.37
CA TYR A 36 -12.04 -0.91 2.19
C TYR A 36 -11.08 -0.32 1.13
N ASP A 37 -9.76 -0.42 1.32
CA ASP A 37 -8.79 -0.13 0.27
C ASP A 37 -9.09 -1.04 -0.93
N ILE A 38 -9.99 -0.62 -1.82
CA ILE A 38 -10.61 -1.47 -2.84
C ILE A 38 -9.52 -2.09 -3.72
N ILE A 39 -8.40 -1.37 -3.87
CA ILE A 39 -7.19 -1.87 -4.51
C ILE A 39 -6.60 -3.04 -3.70
N GLY A 40 -6.48 -2.89 -2.38
CA GLY A 40 -6.16 -3.98 -1.45
C GLY A 40 -7.09 -5.21 -1.53
N ILE A 41 -8.43 -5.04 -1.64
CA ILE A 41 -9.36 -6.19 -1.82
C ILE A 41 -8.96 -6.86 -3.12
N CYS A 42 -8.84 -6.06 -4.19
CA CYS A 42 -8.63 -6.53 -5.55
C CYS A 42 -7.33 -7.32 -5.63
N ILE A 43 -6.23 -6.79 -5.10
CA ILE A 43 -4.92 -7.46 -5.05
C ILE A 43 -4.98 -8.73 -4.20
N THR A 44 -5.69 -8.71 -3.06
CA THR A 44 -5.85 -9.90 -2.21
C THR A 44 -6.59 -11.01 -2.94
N ASN A 45 -7.63 -10.69 -3.70
CA ASN A 45 -8.34 -11.65 -4.54
C ASN A 45 -7.46 -12.16 -5.69
N CYS A 46 -6.66 -11.30 -6.35
CA CYS A 46 -5.68 -11.76 -7.35
C CYS A 46 -4.71 -12.78 -6.75
N ALA A 47 -4.23 -12.56 -5.52
CA ALA A 47 -3.36 -13.51 -4.83
C ALA A 47 -4.09 -14.83 -4.50
N GLN A 48 -5.36 -14.77 -4.11
CA GLN A 48 -6.18 -15.97 -3.87
C GLN A 48 -6.41 -16.77 -5.16
N CYS A 49 -6.78 -16.10 -6.26
CA CYS A 49 -6.99 -16.75 -7.55
C CYS A 49 -5.68 -17.38 -8.04
N LYS A 50 -4.53 -16.72 -7.84
CA LYS A 50 -3.22 -17.31 -8.14
C LYS A 50 -2.93 -18.58 -7.34
N LYS A 51 -3.35 -18.65 -6.07
CA LYS A 51 -3.22 -19.87 -5.26
C LYS A 51 -4.14 -21.00 -5.76
N MET A 52 -5.35 -20.67 -6.23
CA MET A 52 -6.31 -21.65 -6.74
C MET A 52 -5.90 -22.21 -8.11
N TYR A 53 -5.56 -21.33 -9.05
CA TYR A 53 -5.33 -21.69 -10.46
C TYR A 53 -3.84 -21.88 -10.80
N GLY A 54 -2.92 -21.52 -9.89
CA GLY A 54 -1.49 -21.75 -10.07
C GLY A 54 -0.93 -21.11 -11.33
N ALA A 55 -0.27 -21.89 -12.17
CA ALA A 55 0.33 -21.40 -13.42
C ALA A 55 -0.71 -20.90 -14.43
N PHE A 56 -1.96 -21.36 -14.36
CA PHE A 56 -3.02 -20.99 -15.30
C PHE A 56 -3.58 -19.58 -15.09
N PHE A 57 -3.16 -18.89 -14.02
CA PHE A 57 -3.63 -17.54 -13.71
C PHE A 57 -2.47 -16.54 -13.64
N GLU A 58 -2.58 -15.48 -14.43
CA GLU A 58 -1.61 -14.40 -14.51
C GLU A 58 -1.87 -13.37 -13.41
N GLY A 59 -1.55 -13.75 -12.17
CA GLY A 59 -1.77 -12.90 -11.00
C GLY A 59 -1.08 -11.54 -11.07
N HIS A 60 0.03 -11.42 -11.82
CA HIS A 60 0.71 -10.16 -12.04
C HIS A 60 -0.12 -9.19 -12.89
N LEU A 61 -0.73 -9.66 -13.99
CA LEU A 61 -1.64 -8.87 -14.83
C LEU A 61 -2.92 -8.49 -14.07
N CYS A 62 -3.43 -9.40 -13.25
CA CYS A 62 -4.56 -9.12 -12.37
C CYS A 62 -4.25 -7.98 -11.39
N ALA A 63 -3.09 -8.03 -10.72
CA ALA A 63 -2.69 -6.98 -9.78
C ALA A 63 -2.43 -5.63 -10.48
N GLU A 64 -1.86 -5.65 -11.69
CA GLU A 64 -1.67 -4.43 -12.49
C GLU A 64 -3.03 -3.80 -12.84
N ALA A 65 -4.01 -4.60 -13.26
CA ALA A 65 -5.37 -4.14 -13.52
C ALA A 65 -6.01 -3.53 -12.26
N CYS A 66 -5.82 -4.13 -11.07
CA CYS A 66 -6.30 -3.57 -9.81
C CYS A 66 -5.78 -2.14 -9.57
N VAL A 67 -4.50 -1.89 -9.85
CA VAL A 67 -3.90 -0.55 -9.71
C VAL A 67 -4.42 0.39 -10.80
N GLN A 68 -4.45 -0.05 -12.05
CA GLN A 68 -4.88 0.75 -13.20
C GLN A 68 -6.33 1.23 -13.06
N PHE A 69 -7.22 0.36 -12.60
CA PHE A 69 -8.65 0.65 -12.45
C PHE A 69 -9.03 1.06 -11.02
N LYS A 70 -8.04 1.25 -10.13
CA LYS A 70 -8.26 1.62 -8.72
C LYS A 70 -9.22 0.68 -8.00
N GLY A 71 -9.13 -0.62 -8.30
CA GLY A 71 -9.95 -1.68 -7.71
C GLY A 71 -11.43 -1.65 -8.12
N LYS A 72 -11.86 -0.82 -9.08
CA LYS A 72 -13.28 -0.73 -9.51
C LYS A 72 -13.90 -2.06 -9.93
N THR A 73 -13.09 -3.01 -10.35
CA THR A 73 -13.50 -4.37 -10.68
C THR A 73 -12.67 -5.32 -9.82
N ILE A 74 -13.33 -5.97 -8.87
CA ILE A 74 -12.69 -6.97 -8.00
C ILE A 74 -12.89 -8.34 -8.65
N PRO A 75 -11.82 -9.11 -8.89
CA PRO A 75 -11.94 -10.46 -9.40
C PRO A 75 -12.57 -11.37 -8.34
N ASP A 76 -13.50 -12.22 -8.76
CA ASP A 76 -14.04 -13.30 -7.95
C ASP A 76 -13.44 -14.62 -8.47
N CYS A 77 -12.71 -15.33 -7.61
CA CYS A 77 -12.00 -16.55 -8.00
C CYS A 77 -12.93 -17.72 -8.34
N GLU A 78 -14.18 -17.67 -7.91
CA GLU A 78 -15.21 -18.68 -8.20
C GLU A 78 -16.00 -18.35 -9.47
N ASP A 79 -16.00 -17.07 -9.90
CA ASP A 79 -16.61 -16.62 -11.15
C ASP A 79 -15.58 -16.55 -12.29
N LEU A 80 -15.59 -17.58 -13.13
CA LEU A 80 -14.75 -17.66 -14.33
C LEU A 80 -14.86 -16.45 -15.26
N SER A 81 -16.03 -15.79 -15.33
CA SER A 81 -16.20 -14.62 -16.19
C SER A 81 -15.46 -13.39 -15.66
N SER A 82 -15.33 -13.27 -14.34
CA SER A 82 -14.59 -12.21 -13.64
C SER A 82 -13.07 -12.34 -13.82
N ILE A 83 -12.56 -13.58 -13.93
CA ILE A 83 -11.12 -13.88 -14.06
C ILE A 83 -10.66 -14.26 -15.46
N ALA A 84 -11.57 -14.44 -16.42
CA ALA A 84 -11.27 -14.84 -17.80
C ALA A 84 -10.14 -14.02 -18.46
N PRO A 85 -10.03 -12.68 -18.27
CA PRO A 85 -8.94 -11.90 -18.85
C PRO A 85 -7.54 -12.27 -18.35
N PHE A 86 -7.45 -12.91 -17.18
CA PHE A 86 -6.20 -13.25 -16.51
C PHE A 86 -5.89 -14.76 -16.55
N LEU A 87 -6.75 -15.56 -17.18
CA LEU A 87 -6.50 -16.99 -17.37
C LEU A 87 -5.62 -17.21 -18.61
N ASN A 88 -4.51 -17.90 -18.42
CA ASN A 88 -3.64 -18.32 -19.51
C ASN A 88 -4.10 -19.68 -20.04
N LYS A 89 -4.31 -19.78 -21.36
CA LYS A 89 -4.65 -21.04 -22.05
C LYS A 89 -3.43 -21.93 -22.31
N MET A 90 -2.23 -21.47 -21.97
CA MET A 90 -0.97 -22.13 -22.30
C MET A 90 -0.36 -22.81 -21.08
N ASN A 91 -0.79 -24.05 -20.83
CA ASN A 91 0.08 -25.22 -20.86
C ASN A 91 -0.76 -26.51 -20.83
#